data_AF-A0A537XEM3-F1
#
_entry.id   AF-A0A537XEM3-F1
#
_cell.length_a   1.000
_cell.length_b   1.000
_cell.length_c   1.000
_cell.angle_alpha   90.00
_cell.angle_beta   90.00
_cell.angle_gamma   90.00
#
_symmetry.space_group_name_H-M   'P 1'
#
loop_
_entity.id
_entity.type
_entity.pdbx_description
1 polymer ?
#
loop_
_entity_poly.entity_id
_entity_poly.type
_entity_poly.pdbx_seq_one_letter_code
_entity_poly.pdbx_strand_id
1 'polypeptide(L)'
;MATQAQDPILAENEAVRQLKEGYKYGWSDTTNYVEKPERGLSHDVIDQISDRKGEPDWMRAYRHKALNYFLARPMPKWGADLTGIDFDNIYYYIKPTNLVKNWEDMPPEIRDTWDKLGIPEAEKSYLGGVSAQYESEVVYHSTKKELEDLGVIFCDMDTALREHEDIVKEYFGTIIPANDNKFAALNSAVWSGGSFIYVPKGVSVEIPLQAYFRINQENMGQFERTMIIVDEDSWVHYVEGCSAPVYSSDSLHSAVVEIIVKPRARCRYTTIQNWSNNV
;
A
#
# COMPACT_ATOMS: atom_id res chain seq x y z
N MET A 1 -29.98 -26.96 -41.59
CA MET A 1 -29.73 -27.04 -40.14
C MET A 1 -28.42 -26.31 -39.88
N ALA A 2 -28.50 -25.07 -39.39
CA ALA A 2 -27.34 -24.32 -38.92
C ALA A 2 -27.55 -24.08 -37.43
N THR A 3 -26.69 -24.68 -36.63
CA THR A 3 -26.62 -24.57 -35.18
C THR A 3 -26.31 -23.13 -34.79
N GLN A 4 -27.22 -22.48 -34.05
CA GLN A 4 -26.89 -21.26 -33.33
C GLN A 4 -25.92 -21.64 -32.21
N ALA A 5 -24.62 -21.43 -32.44
CA ALA A 5 -23.66 -21.44 -31.35
C ALA A 5 -23.96 -20.23 -30.46
N GLN A 6 -24.46 -20.47 -29.25
CA GLN A 6 -24.51 -19.44 -28.22
C GLN A 6 -23.09 -18.97 -27.95
N ASP A 7 -22.87 -17.66 -28.07
CA ASP A 7 -21.60 -17.02 -27.77
C ASP A 7 -21.30 -17.19 -26.27
N PRO A 8 -20.30 -18.00 -25.89
CA PRO A 8 -20.02 -18.32 -24.49
C PRO A 8 -19.66 -17.08 -23.66
N ILE A 9 -19.22 -15.99 -24.32
CA ILE A 9 -18.86 -14.73 -23.66
C ILE A 9 -20.10 -14.00 -23.11
N LEU A 10 -21.26 -14.12 -23.76
CA LEU A 10 -22.51 -13.50 -23.29
C LEU A 10 -23.10 -14.22 -22.07
N ALA A 11 -23.02 -15.55 -22.04
CA ALA A 11 -23.49 -16.37 -20.92
C ALA A 11 -22.62 -16.19 -19.66
N GLU A 12 -21.30 -16.04 -19.84
CA GLU A 12 -20.36 -15.76 -18.76
C GLU A 12 -20.60 -14.36 -18.15
N ASN A 13 -20.95 -13.36 -18.99
CA ASN A 13 -21.30 -12.01 -18.53
C ASN A 13 -22.63 -11.94 -17.74
N GLU A 14 -23.61 -12.80 -18.03
CA GLU A 14 -24.84 -12.90 -17.22
C GLU A 14 -24.58 -13.58 -15.87
N ALA A 15 -23.72 -14.61 -15.82
CA ALA A 15 -23.30 -15.23 -14.56
C ALA A 15 -22.52 -14.26 -13.67
N VAL A 16 -21.66 -13.41 -14.26
CA VAL A 16 -20.95 -12.33 -13.56
C VAL A 16 -21.90 -11.22 -13.08
N ARG A 17 -22.99 -10.94 -13.82
CA ARG A 17 -24.04 -10.00 -13.36
C ARG A 17 -24.85 -10.54 -12.19
N GLN A 18 -25.14 -11.84 -12.14
CA GLN A 18 -25.83 -12.46 -11.00
C GLN A 18 -24.96 -12.54 -9.74
N LEU A 19 -23.62 -12.54 -9.88
CA LEU A 19 -22.68 -12.42 -8.76
C LEU A 19 -22.69 -11.03 -8.09
N LYS A 20 -23.31 -9.99 -8.71
CA LYS A 20 -23.41 -8.65 -8.11
C LYS A 20 -24.45 -8.52 -7.00
N GLU A 21 -25.37 -9.48 -6.84
CA GLU A 21 -26.47 -9.36 -5.86
C GLU A 21 -26.18 -9.96 -4.47
N GLY A 22 -24.91 -10.22 -4.12
CA GLY A 22 -24.59 -10.65 -2.76
C GLY A 22 -23.11 -10.80 -2.50
N TYR A 23 -22.42 -9.68 -2.30
CA TYR A 23 -21.04 -9.70 -1.81
C TYR A 23 -20.99 -10.23 -0.38
N LYS A 24 -20.54 -11.49 -0.20
CA LYS A 24 -20.60 -12.25 1.08
C LYS A 24 -19.47 -11.97 2.08
N TYR A 25 -18.62 -10.96 1.85
CA TYR A 25 -17.40 -10.72 2.64
C TYR A 25 -17.31 -9.32 3.29
N GLY A 26 -18.42 -8.63 3.53
CA GLY A 26 -18.44 -7.31 4.18
C GLY A 26 -18.60 -7.36 5.70
N TRP A 27 -17.50 -7.54 6.44
CA TRP A 27 -17.48 -7.40 7.91
C TRP A 27 -16.59 -6.20 8.29
N SER A 28 -17.07 -5.31 9.16
CA SER A 28 -16.32 -4.16 9.69
C SER A 28 -16.01 -4.36 11.18
N ASP A 29 -14.77 -4.07 11.58
CA ASP A 29 -14.31 -4.12 12.98
C ASP A 29 -14.44 -2.75 13.64
N THR A 30 -14.85 -2.68 14.90
CA THR A 30 -14.87 -1.44 15.70
C THR A 30 -13.52 -1.20 16.37
N THR A 31 -12.71 -0.30 15.85
CA THR A 31 -11.41 0.10 16.43
C THR A 31 -11.55 1.25 17.44
N ASN A 32 -10.89 1.12 18.60
CA ASN A 32 -10.79 2.16 19.63
C ASN A 32 -9.49 2.97 19.45
N TYR A 33 -9.61 4.29 19.26
CA TYR A 33 -8.48 5.20 19.02
C TYR A 33 -7.80 5.68 20.31
N VAL A 34 -6.47 5.74 20.33
CA VAL A 34 -5.69 6.32 21.45
C VAL A 34 -5.66 7.85 21.38
N GLU A 35 -5.68 8.44 20.19
CA GLU A 35 -5.83 9.88 19.95
C GLU A 35 -6.68 10.11 18.68
N LYS A 36 -7.54 11.13 18.68
CA LYS A 36 -8.40 11.42 17.52
C LYS A 36 -7.55 11.98 16.37
N PRO A 37 -7.51 11.33 15.20
CA PRO A 37 -6.84 11.89 14.03
C PRO A 37 -7.51 13.20 13.60
N GLU A 38 -6.76 14.12 13.00
CA GLU A 38 -7.30 15.36 12.41
C GLU A 38 -7.75 15.09 10.97
N ARG A 39 -8.89 15.67 10.58
CA ARG A 39 -9.39 15.60 9.21
C ARG A 39 -8.85 16.74 8.37
N GLY A 40 -8.74 16.47 7.08
CA GLY A 40 -8.45 17.47 6.07
C GLY A 40 -6.97 17.68 5.82
N LEU A 41 -6.68 18.51 4.84
CA LEU A 41 -5.34 18.67 4.28
C LEU A 41 -4.81 20.09 4.50
N SER A 42 -3.81 20.24 5.35
CA SER A 42 -3.19 21.53 5.65
C SER A 42 -1.69 21.38 5.88
N HIS A 43 -0.96 22.50 5.90
CA HIS A 43 0.46 22.49 6.29
C HIS A 43 0.66 21.96 7.72
N ASP A 44 -0.25 22.29 8.65
CA ASP A 44 -0.20 21.78 10.03
C ASP A 44 -0.33 20.25 10.09
N VAL A 45 -1.17 19.67 9.23
CA VAL A 45 -1.29 18.20 9.09
C VAL A 45 0.01 17.60 8.57
N ILE A 46 0.69 18.25 7.62
CA ILE A 46 2.01 17.79 7.13
C ILE A 46 3.05 17.81 8.24
N ASP A 47 3.11 18.88 9.04
CA ASP A 47 4.02 18.97 10.18
C ASP A 47 3.75 17.85 11.18
N GLN A 48 2.47 17.61 11.52
CA GLN A 48 2.08 16.52 12.40
C GLN A 48 2.48 15.14 11.86
N ILE A 49 2.33 14.89 10.56
CA ILE A 49 2.76 13.63 9.94
C ILE A 49 4.26 13.44 10.13
N SER A 50 5.06 14.45 9.75
CA SER A 50 6.52 14.36 9.87
C SER A 50 6.99 14.25 11.32
N ASP A 51 6.35 14.96 12.27
CA ASP A 51 6.67 14.88 13.70
C ASP A 51 6.37 13.49 14.28
N ARG A 52 5.20 12.92 13.97
CA ARG A 52 4.79 11.61 14.48
C ARG A 52 5.66 10.48 13.93
N LYS A 53 6.15 10.63 12.70
CA LYS A 53 7.02 9.67 12.02
C LYS A 53 8.51 9.87 12.33
N GLY A 54 8.89 11.01 12.90
CA GLY A 54 10.29 11.35 13.18
C GLY A 54 11.13 11.50 11.91
N GLU A 55 10.58 12.15 10.88
CA GLU A 55 11.21 12.26 9.56
C GLU A 55 12.34 13.31 9.51
N PRO A 56 13.34 13.15 8.61
CA PRO A 56 14.35 14.16 8.38
C PRO A 56 13.77 15.44 7.73
N ASP A 57 14.40 16.59 8.00
CA ASP A 57 13.92 17.92 7.55
C ASP A 57 13.68 18.02 6.04
N TRP A 58 14.48 17.33 5.23
CA TRP A 58 14.33 17.37 3.78
C TRP A 58 13.04 16.69 3.31
N MET A 59 12.59 15.63 4.00
CA MET A 59 11.33 14.97 3.68
C MET A 59 10.16 15.86 4.06
N ARG A 60 10.21 16.51 5.24
CA ARG A 60 9.21 17.50 5.64
C ARG A 60 9.10 18.63 4.61
N ALA A 61 10.23 19.19 4.19
CA ALA A 61 10.26 20.22 3.14
C ALA A 61 9.69 19.71 1.81
N TYR A 62 10.00 18.46 1.44
CA TYR A 62 9.45 17.83 0.24
C TYR A 62 7.92 17.68 0.31
N ARG A 63 7.38 17.26 1.46
CA ARG A 63 5.93 17.12 1.68
C ARG A 63 5.21 18.46 1.55
N HIS A 64 5.71 19.54 2.17
CA HIS A 64 5.11 20.87 2.01
C HIS A 64 5.16 21.37 0.56
N LYS A 65 6.27 21.11 -0.14
CA LYS A 65 6.38 21.44 -1.57
C LYS A 65 5.34 20.68 -2.39
N ALA A 66 5.14 19.39 -2.11
CA ALA A 66 4.12 18.56 -2.74
C ALA A 66 2.71 19.06 -2.45
N LEU A 67 2.41 19.45 -1.20
CA LEU A 67 1.12 20.04 -0.83
C LEU A 67 0.85 21.33 -1.64
N ASN A 68 1.83 22.20 -1.78
CA ASN A 68 1.69 23.41 -2.60
C ASN A 68 1.37 23.07 -4.07
N TYR A 69 2.01 22.05 -4.65
CA TYR A 69 1.67 21.59 -6.00
C TYR A 69 0.28 20.99 -6.10
N PHE A 70 -0.15 20.24 -5.08
CA PHE A 70 -1.52 19.75 -5.00
C PHE A 70 -2.49 20.93 -5.02
N LEU A 71 -2.39 21.87 -4.10
CA LEU A 71 -3.31 23.00 -3.97
C LEU A 71 -3.35 23.89 -5.23
N ALA A 72 -2.22 24.08 -5.91
CA ALA A 72 -2.15 24.89 -7.12
C ALA A 72 -2.76 24.20 -8.37
N ARG A 73 -2.87 22.87 -8.36
CA ARG A 73 -3.36 22.11 -9.52
C ARG A 73 -4.88 21.90 -9.45
N PRO A 74 -5.62 22.17 -10.54
CA PRO A 74 -7.04 21.86 -10.61
C PRO A 74 -7.26 20.34 -10.68
N MET A 75 -8.48 19.90 -10.35
CA MET A 75 -8.89 18.52 -10.58
C MET A 75 -8.84 18.17 -12.07
N PRO A 76 -8.36 16.97 -12.44
CA PRO A 76 -8.36 16.55 -13.84
C PRO A 76 -9.80 16.42 -14.35
N LYS A 77 -10.02 16.79 -15.62
CA LYS A 77 -11.33 16.79 -16.29
C LYS A 77 -11.54 15.59 -17.20
N TRP A 78 -10.70 14.59 -17.09
CA TRP A 78 -10.69 13.39 -17.91
C TRP A 78 -10.67 12.16 -17.00
N GLY A 79 -11.20 11.03 -17.49
CA GLY A 79 -11.34 9.81 -16.69
C GLY A 79 -12.65 9.78 -15.90
N ALA A 80 -12.60 9.21 -14.69
CA ALA A 80 -13.73 9.12 -13.78
C ALA A 80 -14.17 10.51 -13.29
N ASP A 81 -15.42 10.62 -12.82
CA ASP A 81 -15.88 11.82 -12.12
C ASP A 81 -15.24 11.87 -10.73
N LEU A 82 -14.45 12.91 -10.49
CA LEU A 82 -13.70 13.12 -9.25
C LEU A 82 -14.25 14.30 -8.44
N THR A 83 -15.38 14.88 -8.85
CA THR A 83 -15.96 16.06 -8.20
C THR A 83 -16.54 15.77 -6.81
N GLY A 84 -16.84 14.50 -6.51
CA GLY A 84 -17.33 14.06 -5.21
C GLY A 84 -16.26 13.89 -4.13
N ILE A 85 -14.97 14.02 -4.46
CA ILE A 85 -13.90 13.82 -3.48
C ILE A 85 -13.82 15.03 -2.53
N ASP A 86 -14.20 14.80 -1.27
CA ASP A 86 -14.05 15.77 -0.20
C ASP A 86 -12.70 15.57 0.53
N PHE A 87 -11.69 16.30 0.06
CA PHE A 87 -10.34 16.24 0.65
C PHE A 87 -10.27 16.74 2.09
N ASP A 88 -11.25 17.53 2.56
CA ASP A 88 -11.29 18.06 3.92
C ASP A 88 -11.87 17.04 4.91
N ASN A 89 -12.55 16.01 4.41
CA ASN A 89 -13.18 14.96 5.21
C ASN A 89 -12.35 13.67 5.31
N ILE A 90 -11.14 13.65 4.73
CA ILE A 90 -10.24 12.49 4.74
C ILE A 90 -9.32 12.54 5.97
N TYR A 91 -9.10 11.38 6.59
CA TYR A 91 -7.97 11.18 7.50
C TYR A 91 -6.73 10.76 6.71
N TYR A 92 -5.71 11.61 6.72
CA TYR A 92 -4.46 11.39 5.96
C TYR A 92 -3.41 10.61 6.72
N TYR A 93 -3.49 10.58 8.04
CA TYR A 93 -2.58 9.81 8.88
C TYR A 93 -3.26 9.37 10.16
N ILE A 94 -3.27 8.06 10.37
CA ILE A 94 -3.74 7.45 11.61
C ILE A 94 -2.55 6.66 12.17
N LYS A 95 -2.23 6.89 13.44
CA LYS A 95 -1.16 6.14 14.08
C LYS A 95 -1.67 4.73 14.38
N PRO A 96 -0.97 3.66 13.97
CA PRO A 96 -1.39 2.31 14.29
C PRO A 96 -1.35 2.09 15.82
N THR A 97 -2.47 1.62 16.36
CA THR A 97 -2.61 1.23 17.77
C THR A 97 -2.32 -0.26 17.90
N ASN A 98 -1.16 -0.58 18.48
CA ASN A 98 -0.67 -1.90 18.88
C ASN A 98 0.04 -2.72 17.79
N LEU A 99 1.38 -2.69 17.83
CA LEU A 99 2.25 -3.64 17.15
C LEU A 99 2.23 -4.96 17.94
N VAL A 100 1.66 -6.01 17.36
CA VAL A 100 1.69 -7.36 17.96
C VAL A 100 2.77 -8.19 17.28
N LYS A 101 3.75 -8.63 18.08
CA LYS A 101 4.93 -9.35 17.60
C LYS A 101 4.70 -10.84 17.37
N ASN A 102 3.63 -11.40 17.94
CA ASN A 102 3.33 -12.82 17.88
C ASN A 102 1.89 -13.04 17.42
N TRP A 103 1.69 -14.10 16.63
CA TRP A 103 0.37 -14.56 16.19
C TRP A 103 -0.60 -14.80 17.36
N GLU A 104 -0.09 -15.33 18.47
CA GLU A 104 -0.88 -15.66 19.66
C GLU A 104 -1.39 -14.42 20.41
N ASP A 105 -0.72 -13.28 20.24
CA ASP A 105 -1.09 -12.01 20.86
C ASP A 105 -2.06 -11.22 19.97
N MET A 106 -2.25 -11.64 18.72
CA MET A 106 -3.06 -10.92 17.74
C MET A 106 -4.53 -10.86 18.18
N PRO A 107 -5.20 -9.70 18.16
CA PRO A 107 -6.60 -9.59 18.55
C PRO A 107 -7.50 -10.62 17.85
N PRO A 108 -8.50 -11.21 18.56
CA PRO A 108 -9.32 -12.30 18.02
C PRO A 108 -10.06 -11.95 16.73
N GLU A 109 -10.48 -10.68 16.57
CA GLU A 109 -11.20 -10.24 15.36
C GLU A 109 -10.35 -10.40 14.09
N ILE A 110 -9.03 -10.22 14.25
CA ILE A 110 -8.05 -10.34 13.18
C ILE A 110 -7.88 -11.81 12.80
N ARG A 111 -7.64 -12.68 13.79
CA ARG A 111 -7.47 -14.12 13.57
C ARG A 111 -8.68 -14.71 12.83
N ASP A 112 -9.87 -14.33 13.24
CA ASP A 112 -11.13 -14.75 12.60
C ASP A 112 -11.24 -14.30 11.14
N THR A 113 -10.70 -13.13 10.79
CA THR A 113 -10.72 -12.67 9.40
C THR A 113 -9.74 -13.46 8.53
N TRP A 114 -8.56 -13.78 9.04
CA TRP A 114 -7.54 -14.54 8.30
C TRP A 114 -8.02 -15.97 8.00
N ASP A 115 -8.74 -16.58 8.95
CA ASP A 115 -9.40 -17.87 8.74
C ASP A 115 -10.47 -17.81 7.65
N LYS A 116 -11.23 -16.72 7.58
CA LYS A 116 -12.27 -16.50 6.55
C LYS A 116 -11.69 -16.21 5.16
N LEU A 117 -10.50 -15.61 5.08
CA LEU A 117 -9.80 -15.32 3.82
C LEU A 117 -9.22 -16.57 3.14
N GLY A 118 -9.19 -17.71 3.84
CA GLY A 118 -8.76 -18.99 3.25
C GLY A 118 -7.25 -19.06 2.99
N ILE A 119 -6.46 -18.29 3.75
CA ILE A 119 -5.00 -18.34 3.70
C ILE A 119 -4.54 -19.78 4.00
N PRO A 120 -3.76 -20.43 3.12
CA PRO A 120 -3.38 -21.83 3.26
C PRO A 120 -2.75 -22.13 4.63
N GLU A 121 -3.04 -23.30 5.20
CA GLU A 121 -2.53 -23.72 6.52
C GLU A 121 -1.00 -23.83 6.57
N ALA A 122 -0.37 -24.06 5.41
CA ALA A 122 1.07 -23.96 5.22
C ALA A 122 1.58 -22.51 5.42
N GLU A 123 0.85 -21.50 4.96
CA GLU A 123 1.16 -20.11 5.28
C GLU A 123 0.94 -19.88 6.77
N LYS A 124 -0.14 -20.35 7.42
CA LYS A 124 -0.36 -20.15 8.88
C LYS A 124 0.81 -20.59 9.76
N SER A 125 1.49 -21.68 9.42
CA SER A 125 2.67 -22.19 10.14
C SER A 125 3.95 -21.40 9.84
N TYR A 126 4.12 -20.89 8.61
CA TYR A 126 5.20 -19.96 8.23
C TYR A 126 4.97 -18.53 8.75
N LEU A 127 3.70 -18.16 8.92
CA LEU A 127 3.17 -16.94 9.53
C LEU A 127 3.08 -17.06 11.07
N GLY A 128 3.52 -18.17 11.68
CA GLY A 128 3.59 -18.31 13.15
C GLY A 128 4.52 -17.30 13.83
N GLY A 129 5.38 -16.63 13.04
CA GLY A 129 6.19 -15.46 13.43
C GLY A 129 5.62 -14.12 12.95
N VAL A 130 4.29 -14.01 12.83
CA VAL A 130 3.60 -12.80 12.41
C VAL A 130 3.89 -11.64 13.38
N SER A 131 4.66 -10.66 12.90
CA SER A 131 4.39 -9.25 13.17
C SER A 131 3.09 -8.91 12.44
N ALA A 132 1.96 -8.99 13.15
CA ALA A 132 0.69 -8.52 12.63
C ALA A 132 0.72 -7.01 12.77
N GLN A 133 0.99 -6.31 11.67
CA GLN A 133 0.80 -4.88 11.65
C GLN A 133 -0.44 -4.53 10.84
N TYR A 134 -1.36 -3.94 11.56
CA TYR A 134 -2.50 -3.24 11.02
C TYR A 134 -1.99 -1.93 10.41
N GLU A 135 -2.29 -1.75 9.13
CA GLU A 135 -1.88 -0.62 8.30
C GLU A 135 -0.35 -0.56 8.05
N SER A 136 0.00 -0.71 6.76
CA SER A 136 1.29 -0.35 6.14
C SER A 136 2.59 -1.11 6.48
N GLU A 137 2.59 -2.18 7.28
CA GLU A 137 3.81 -2.98 7.54
C GLU A 137 3.58 -4.50 7.41
N VAL A 138 4.60 -5.20 6.91
CA VAL A 138 4.45 -6.53 6.29
C VAL A 138 4.89 -7.67 7.20
N VAL A 139 4.24 -8.82 7.00
CA VAL A 139 4.59 -10.10 7.60
C VAL A 139 5.88 -10.69 7.02
N TYR A 140 6.95 -10.77 7.80
CA TYR A 140 8.16 -11.52 7.44
C TYR A 140 8.84 -12.08 8.67
N HIS A 141 9.05 -13.41 8.77
CA HIS A 141 10.02 -13.91 9.75
C HIS A 141 10.86 -15.13 9.35
N SER A 142 10.53 -15.88 8.29
CA SER A 142 11.36 -17.02 7.88
C SER A 142 12.46 -16.72 6.85
N THR A 143 12.50 -15.53 6.26
CA THR A 143 13.39 -15.20 5.11
C THR A 143 14.21 -13.92 5.31
N LYS A 144 13.96 -13.15 6.38
CA LYS A 144 14.60 -11.83 6.58
C LYS A 144 16.13 -11.94 6.71
N LYS A 145 16.61 -12.91 7.48
CA LYS A 145 18.04 -13.12 7.68
C LYS A 145 18.75 -13.53 6.38
N GLU A 146 18.14 -14.39 5.57
CA GLU A 146 18.72 -14.82 4.30
C GLU A 146 18.80 -13.67 3.30
N LEU A 147 17.79 -12.79 3.27
CA LEU A 147 17.80 -11.57 2.47
C LEU A 147 18.86 -10.57 2.97
N GLU A 148 18.96 -10.37 4.29
CA GLU A 148 19.98 -9.53 4.91
C GLU A 148 21.40 -10.04 4.65
N ASP A 149 21.62 -11.36 4.71
CA ASP A 149 22.91 -12.00 4.40
C ASP A 149 23.30 -11.80 2.92
N LEU A 150 22.32 -11.64 2.03
CA LEU A 150 22.52 -11.27 0.62
C LEU A 150 22.65 -9.75 0.40
N GLY A 151 22.51 -8.94 1.46
CA GLY A 151 22.52 -7.48 1.41
C GLY A 151 21.24 -6.86 0.84
N VAL A 152 20.18 -7.64 0.64
CA VAL A 152 18.88 -7.14 0.20
C VAL A 152 18.25 -6.36 1.34
N ILE A 153 17.82 -5.14 1.05
CA ILE A 153 17.03 -4.34 2.00
C ILE A 153 15.58 -4.54 1.63
N PHE A 154 14.81 -5.05 2.57
CA PHE A 154 13.36 -5.15 2.42
C PHE A 154 12.66 -4.75 3.72
N CYS A 155 12.05 -3.58 3.71
CA CYS A 155 11.32 -3.00 4.83
C CYS A 155 10.19 -2.09 4.33
N ASP A 156 9.42 -1.52 5.24
CA ASP A 156 8.49 -0.45 4.92
C ASP A 156 9.23 0.86 4.59
N MET A 157 8.55 1.76 3.89
CA MET A 157 9.14 3.05 3.50
C MET A 157 9.50 3.95 4.68
N ASP A 158 8.84 3.84 5.83
CA ASP A 158 9.12 4.68 6.99
C ASP A 158 10.44 4.26 7.65
N THR A 159 10.64 2.95 7.80
CA THR A 159 11.91 2.35 8.20
C THR A 159 13.01 2.67 7.20
N ALA A 160 12.75 2.54 5.89
CA ALA A 160 13.75 2.87 4.87
C ALA A 160 14.19 4.33 4.93
N LEU A 161 13.25 5.28 5.11
CA LEU A 161 13.59 6.69 5.24
C LEU A 161 14.45 6.97 6.48
N ARG A 162 14.21 6.26 7.58
CA ARG A 162 14.94 6.44 8.85
C ARG A 162 16.30 5.77 8.84
N GLU A 163 16.41 4.56 8.31
CA GLU A 163 17.59 3.69 8.45
C GLU A 163 18.46 3.63 7.19
N HIS A 164 17.91 3.99 6.03
CA HIS A 164 18.56 3.99 4.72
C HIS A 164 18.35 5.32 3.98
N GLU A 165 18.40 6.44 4.73
CA GLU A 165 18.10 7.79 4.24
C GLU A 165 18.93 8.16 3.00
N ASP A 166 20.19 7.75 2.94
CA ASP A 166 21.10 8.04 1.82
C ASP A 166 20.58 7.47 0.50
N ILE A 167 20.17 6.19 0.50
CA ILE A 167 19.59 5.54 -0.68
C ILE A 167 18.22 6.14 -0.98
N VAL A 168 17.37 6.33 0.04
CA VAL A 168 16.04 6.88 -0.18
C VAL A 168 16.14 8.27 -0.81
N LYS A 169 16.99 9.15 -0.29
CA LYS A 169 17.18 10.51 -0.78
C LYS A 169 17.77 10.57 -2.19
N GLU A 170 18.56 9.59 -2.59
CA GLU A 170 19.08 9.49 -3.97
C GLU A 170 17.97 9.23 -4.99
N TYR A 171 17.00 8.37 -4.65
CA TYR A 171 16.00 7.86 -5.61
C TYR A 171 14.61 8.46 -5.47
N PHE A 172 14.24 8.95 -4.29
CA PHE A 172 12.86 9.37 -3.98
C PHE A 172 12.38 10.50 -4.88
N GLY A 173 11.30 10.25 -5.63
CA GLY A 173 10.71 11.24 -6.54
C GLY A 173 11.52 11.52 -7.79
N THR A 174 12.50 10.68 -8.13
CA THR A 174 13.29 10.82 -9.37
C THR A 174 12.51 10.36 -10.60
N ILE A 175 11.61 9.38 -10.45
CA ILE A 175 10.74 8.90 -11.53
C ILE A 175 9.40 9.62 -11.48
N ILE A 176 8.81 9.73 -10.28
CA ILE A 176 7.51 10.38 -10.06
C ILE A 176 7.73 11.57 -9.11
N PRO A 177 8.09 12.75 -9.64
CA PRO A 177 8.34 13.94 -8.83
C PRO A 177 7.06 14.46 -8.18
N ALA A 178 7.20 15.23 -7.10
CA ALA A 178 6.09 15.84 -6.36
C ALA A 178 5.14 16.69 -7.22
N ASN A 179 5.55 17.11 -8.41
CA ASN A 179 4.74 17.90 -9.33
C ASN A 179 4.26 17.12 -10.56
N ASP A 180 4.37 15.79 -10.61
CA ASP A 180 3.98 14.99 -11.78
C ASP A 180 2.50 15.20 -12.15
N ASN A 181 1.59 14.85 -11.24
CA ASN A 181 0.15 15.05 -11.38
C ASN A 181 -0.50 15.40 -10.03
N LYS A 182 -1.81 15.72 -10.05
CA LYS A 182 -2.57 16.13 -8.85
C LYS A 182 -2.48 15.08 -7.74
N PHE A 183 -2.70 13.80 -8.05
CA PHE A 183 -2.72 12.73 -7.04
C PHE A 183 -1.31 12.26 -6.65
N ALA A 184 -0.33 12.34 -7.56
CA ALA A 184 1.08 12.15 -7.19
C ALA A 184 1.59 13.22 -6.22
N ALA A 185 1.12 14.48 -6.38
CA ALA A 185 1.40 15.56 -5.43
C ALA A 185 0.72 15.30 -4.07
N LEU A 186 -0.52 14.81 -4.08
CA LEU A 186 -1.23 14.42 -2.87
C LEU A 186 -0.47 13.31 -2.13
N ASN A 187 -0.19 12.19 -2.81
CA ASN A 187 0.59 11.09 -2.26
C ASN A 187 1.94 11.58 -1.72
N SER A 188 2.69 12.36 -2.51
CA SER A 188 3.99 12.90 -2.08
C SER A 188 3.91 13.78 -0.83
N ALA A 189 2.77 14.45 -0.58
CA ALA A 189 2.55 15.25 0.62
C ALA A 189 2.24 14.36 1.84
N VAL A 190 1.40 13.35 1.68
CA VAL A 190 0.76 12.65 2.81
C VAL A 190 1.07 11.15 2.90
N TRP A 191 1.99 10.63 2.08
CA TRP A 191 2.28 9.20 2.06
C TRP A 191 2.62 8.67 3.46
N SER A 192 2.05 7.51 3.76
CA SER A 192 2.18 6.82 5.03
C SER A 192 2.31 5.32 4.76
N GLY A 193 3.52 4.79 4.93
CA GLY A 193 3.84 3.42 4.58
C GLY A 193 4.04 3.14 3.08
N GLY A 194 3.84 1.89 2.72
CA GLY A 194 4.32 1.31 1.45
C GLY A 194 5.64 0.57 1.64
N SER A 195 6.20 0.02 0.57
CA SER A 195 7.37 -0.87 0.66
C SER A 195 8.63 -0.29 0.04
N PHE A 196 9.78 -0.54 0.68
CA PHE A 196 11.10 -0.26 0.14
C PHE A 196 11.85 -1.56 -0.12
N ILE A 197 12.36 -1.71 -1.34
CA ILE A 197 13.17 -2.86 -1.75
C ILE A 197 14.43 -2.34 -2.43
N TYR A 198 15.59 -2.73 -1.93
CA TYR A 198 16.87 -2.56 -2.62
C TYR A 198 17.54 -3.92 -2.80
N VAL A 199 17.88 -4.24 -4.06
CA VAL A 199 18.56 -5.48 -4.44
C VAL A 199 19.97 -5.14 -4.92
N PRO A 200 21.03 -5.59 -4.22
CA PRO A 200 22.41 -5.28 -4.58
C PRO A 200 22.84 -5.90 -5.90
N LYS A 201 23.93 -5.36 -6.45
CA LYS A 201 24.55 -5.85 -7.68
C LYS A 201 24.83 -7.35 -7.63
N GLY A 202 24.40 -8.07 -8.67
CA GLY A 202 24.64 -9.51 -8.83
C GLY A 202 23.78 -10.42 -7.95
N VAL A 203 22.83 -9.88 -7.18
CA VAL A 203 21.97 -10.66 -6.29
C VAL A 203 20.69 -11.09 -7.02
N SER A 204 20.34 -12.38 -6.97
CA SER A 204 19.07 -12.91 -7.47
C SER A 204 18.22 -13.40 -6.30
N VAL A 205 17.06 -12.76 -6.09
CA VAL A 205 16.12 -13.14 -5.04
C VAL A 205 15.12 -14.15 -5.60
N GLU A 206 15.46 -15.45 -5.52
CA GLU A 206 14.70 -16.56 -6.13
C GLU A 206 13.27 -16.71 -5.61
N ILE A 207 13.02 -16.29 -4.37
CA ILE A 207 11.70 -16.38 -3.73
C ILE A 207 10.96 -15.04 -3.90
N PRO A 208 9.71 -15.04 -4.40
CA PRO A 208 8.95 -13.81 -4.52
C PRO A 208 8.76 -13.11 -3.17
N LEU A 209 9.10 -11.83 -3.12
CA LEU A 209 8.81 -10.93 -2.01
C LEU A 209 7.33 -10.56 -2.07
N GLN A 210 6.60 -10.62 -0.95
CA GLN A 210 5.15 -10.39 -0.93
C GLN A 210 4.72 -9.42 0.16
N ALA A 211 4.16 -8.27 -0.20
CA ALA A 211 3.54 -7.34 0.73
C ALA A 211 2.01 -7.37 0.60
N TYR A 212 1.33 -7.29 1.75
CA TYR A 212 -0.13 -7.27 1.81
C TYR A 212 -0.61 -6.04 2.55
N PHE A 213 -1.37 -5.20 1.85
CA PHE A 213 -1.98 -3.99 2.39
C PHE A 213 -3.49 -4.21 2.58
N ARG A 214 -3.99 -3.95 3.79
CA ARG A 214 -5.42 -4.03 4.11
C ARG A 214 -5.91 -2.71 4.71
N ILE A 215 -6.94 -2.13 4.10
CA ILE A 215 -7.65 -0.96 4.65
C ILE A 215 -8.57 -1.46 5.77
N ASN A 216 -8.45 -0.90 6.98
CA ASN A 216 -9.29 -1.32 8.11
C ASN A 216 -10.25 -0.23 8.66
N GLN A 217 -10.31 0.97 8.07
CA GLN A 217 -11.04 2.10 8.65
C GLN A 217 -11.88 2.91 7.66
N GLU A 218 -13.06 3.34 8.12
CA GLU A 218 -13.96 4.25 7.39
C GLU A 218 -13.38 5.67 7.25
N ASN A 219 -13.47 6.27 6.06
CA ASN A 219 -12.94 7.61 5.72
C ASN A 219 -11.41 7.78 5.83
N MET A 220 -10.66 6.68 5.77
CA MET A 220 -9.20 6.72 5.69
C MET A 220 -8.74 6.79 4.23
N GLY A 221 -7.82 7.70 3.92
CA GLY A 221 -7.14 7.68 2.63
C GLY A 221 -5.91 6.78 2.68
N GLN A 222 -5.76 5.87 1.71
CA GLN A 222 -4.56 5.05 1.58
C GLN A 222 -3.59 5.69 0.58
N PHE A 223 -2.47 6.17 1.11
CA PHE A 223 -1.41 6.84 0.35
C PHE A 223 -0.10 6.07 0.51
N GLU A 224 -0.05 4.87 -0.07
CA GLU A 224 1.16 4.07 -0.07
C GLU A 224 2.16 4.59 -1.10
N ARG A 225 3.43 4.52 -0.75
CA ARG A 225 4.51 4.76 -1.72
C ARG A 225 5.42 3.54 -1.72
N THR A 226 5.56 2.89 -2.87
CA THR A 226 6.45 1.74 -3.01
C THR A 226 7.66 2.14 -3.84
N MET A 227 8.87 1.82 -3.37
CA MET A 227 10.11 2.10 -4.07
C MET A 227 10.96 0.84 -4.18
N ILE A 228 11.32 0.48 -5.41
CA ILE A 228 12.07 -0.74 -5.72
C ILE A 228 13.29 -0.37 -6.55
N ILE A 229 14.47 -0.61 -6.03
CA ILE A 229 15.76 -0.39 -6.70
C ILE A 229 16.42 -1.75 -6.94
N VAL A 230 16.71 -2.05 -8.19
CA VAL A 230 17.26 -3.34 -8.63
C VAL A 230 18.58 -3.05 -9.34
N ASP A 231 19.69 -3.27 -8.66
CA ASP A 231 21.03 -2.88 -9.11
C ASP A 231 21.54 -3.80 -10.24
N GLU A 232 22.68 -3.48 -10.86
CA GLU A 232 23.19 -4.19 -12.03
C GLU A 232 23.24 -5.72 -11.83
N ASP A 233 22.92 -6.47 -12.89
CA ASP A 233 23.00 -7.94 -12.87
C ASP A 233 22.17 -8.61 -11.75
N SER A 234 21.13 -7.93 -11.22
CA SER A 234 20.29 -8.44 -10.13
C SER A 234 18.87 -8.80 -10.57
N TRP A 235 18.17 -9.60 -9.76
CA TRP A 235 16.80 -10.05 -10.03
C TRP A 235 15.92 -10.05 -8.79
N VAL A 236 14.66 -9.64 -8.96
CA VAL A 236 13.62 -9.76 -7.92
C VAL A 236 12.24 -9.93 -8.53
N HIS A 237 11.40 -10.70 -7.84
CA HIS A 237 9.95 -10.71 -8.05
C HIS A 237 9.28 -10.16 -6.79
N TYR A 238 8.55 -9.07 -6.93
CA TYR A 238 7.72 -8.49 -5.89
C TYR A 238 6.23 -8.62 -6.23
N VAL A 239 5.45 -9.04 -5.25
CA VAL A 239 3.99 -9.18 -5.30
C VAL A 239 3.36 -8.26 -4.27
N GLU A 240 2.44 -7.43 -4.72
CA GLU A 240 1.68 -6.49 -3.89
C GLU A 240 0.20 -6.88 -3.94
N GLY A 241 -0.39 -7.13 -2.77
CA GLY A 241 -1.82 -7.38 -2.63
C GLY A 241 -2.50 -6.22 -1.91
N CYS A 242 -3.61 -5.73 -2.46
CA CYS A 242 -4.49 -4.78 -1.78
C CYS A 242 -5.89 -5.38 -1.63
N SER A 243 -6.41 -5.43 -0.41
CA SER A 243 -7.82 -5.77 -0.15
C SER A 243 -8.47 -4.75 0.78
N ALA A 244 -9.71 -4.38 0.47
CA ALA A 244 -10.55 -3.55 1.32
C ALA A 244 -11.82 -4.31 1.74
N PRO A 245 -12.15 -4.37 3.03
CA PRO A 245 -13.50 -4.67 3.50
C PRO A 245 -14.50 -3.65 2.93
N VAL A 246 -15.77 -4.05 2.80
CA VAL A 246 -16.83 -3.14 2.39
C VAL A 246 -17.09 -2.15 3.54
N TYR A 247 -16.71 -0.89 3.35
CA TYR A 247 -17.05 0.20 4.27
C TYR A 247 -18.33 0.92 3.85
N SER A 248 -18.96 1.62 4.80
CA SER A 248 -20.17 2.41 4.54
C SER A 248 -19.89 3.78 3.89
N SER A 249 -18.62 4.19 3.81
CA SER A 249 -18.15 5.49 3.31
C SER A 249 -17.10 5.35 2.20
N ASP A 250 -17.04 6.35 1.31
CA ASP A 250 -16.07 6.38 0.21
C ASP A 250 -14.65 6.53 0.77
N SER A 251 -13.70 5.75 0.24
CA SER A 251 -12.28 5.81 0.60
C SER A 251 -11.44 6.16 -0.63
N LEU A 252 -10.34 6.88 -0.44
CA LEU A 252 -9.45 7.26 -1.55
C LEU A 252 -8.15 6.45 -1.47
N HIS A 253 -7.90 5.62 -2.48
CA HIS A 253 -6.61 4.97 -2.68
C HIS A 253 -5.80 5.70 -3.75
N SER A 254 -4.62 6.20 -3.39
CA SER A 254 -3.70 6.88 -4.30
C SER A 254 -2.27 6.42 -4.05
N ALA A 255 -1.92 5.25 -4.60
CA ALA A 255 -0.58 4.70 -4.56
C ALA A 255 0.39 5.39 -5.54
N VAL A 256 1.67 5.41 -5.17
CA VAL A 256 2.77 5.76 -6.08
C VAL A 256 3.83 4.66 -6.02
N VAL A 257 4.23 4.15 -7.18
CA VAL A 257 5.22 3.08 -7.28
C VAL A 257 6.38 3.55 -8.17
N GLU A 258 7.58 3.59 -7.61
CA GLU A 258 8.81 3.93 -8.31
C GLU A 258 9.70 2.68 -8.43
N ILE A 259 9.93 2.19 -9.66
CA ILE A 259 10.77 1.02 -9.92
C ILE A 259 11.97 1.45 -10.77
N ILE A 260 13.17 1.32 -10.21
CA ILE A 260 14.44 1.64 -10.86
C ILE A 260 15.18 0.34 -11.15
N VAL A 261 15.35 0.01 -12.43
CA VAL A 261 16.04 -1.21 -12.89
C VAL A 261 17.33 -0.81 -13.60
N LYS A 262 18.47 -1.17 -13.01
CA LYS A 262 19.82 -0.88 -13.55
C LYS A 262 20.22 -1.86 -14.67
N PRO A 263 21.32 -1.60 -15.41
CA PRO A 263 21.73 -2.44 -16.54
C PRO A 263 21.80 -3.95 -16.22
N ARG A 264 21.23 -4.77 -17.12
CA ARG A 264 21.15 -6.25 -17.02
C ARG A 264 20.37 -6.79 -15.82
N ALA A 265 19.77 -5.90 -15.02
CA ALA A 265 18.90 -6.28 -13.94
C ALA A 265 17.48 -6.57 -14.44
N ARG A 266 16.68 -7.27 -13.63
CA ARG A 266 15.28 -7.56 -13.97
C ARG A 266 14.39 -7.53 -12.73
N CYS A 267 13.33 -6.72 -12.80
CA CYS A 267 12.26 -6.71 -11.81
C CYS A 267 11.00 -7.34 -12.40
N ARG A 268 10.34 -8.22 -11.64
CA ARG A 268 8.95 -8.61 -11.90
C ARG A 268 8.08 -8.01 -10.81
N TYR A 269 7.20 -7.09 -11.19
CA TYR A 269 6.20 -6.52 -10.30
C TYR A 269 4.84 -7.15 -10.60
N THR A 270 4.14 -7.63 -9.57
CA THR A 270 2.78 -8.19 -9.70
C THR A 270 1.88 -7.50 -8.69
N THR A 271 0.81 -6.86 -9.16
CA THR A 271 -0.20 -6.27 -8.28
C THR A 271 -1.52 -7.03 -8.40
N ILE A 272 -2.16 -7.30 -7.27
CA ILE A 272 -3.45 -7.96 -7.18
C ILE A 272 -4.35 -7.05 -6.34
N GLN A 273 -5.31 -6.40 -7.00
CA GLN A 273 -6.23 -5.46 -6.36
C GLN A 273 -7.65 -6.00 -6.39
N ASN A 274 -8.28 -6.09 -5.22
CA ASN A 274 -9.70 -6.43 -5.09
C ASN A 274 -10.39 -5.38 -4.21
N TRP A 275 -10.85 -4.31 -4.86
CA TRP A 275 -11.51 -3.19 -4.21
C TRP A 275 -13.02 -3.40 -4.09
N SER A 276 -13.62 -2.88 -3.02
CA SER A 276 -15.07 -2.73 -2.92
C SER A 276 -15.53 -1.56 -3.80
N ASN A 277 -16.83 -1.48 -4.10
CA ASN A 277 -17.38 -0.46 -5.04
C ASN A 277 -17.23 1.01 -4.55
N ASN A 278 -16.82 1.21 -3.30
CA ASN A 278 -16.69 2.51 -2.61
C ASN A 278 -15.23 2.93 -2.40
N VAL A 279 -14.28 2.33 -3.13
CA VAL A 279 -12.84 2.67 -3.14
C VAL A 279 -12.41 3.04 -4.55
#